data_AF-A0A9P0Z4B2-F1
#
_entry.id   AF-A0A9P0Z4B2-F1
#
_cell.length_a   1.000
_cell.length_b   1.000
_cell.length_c   1.000
_cell.angle_alpha   90.00
_cell.angle_beta   90.00
_cell.angle_gamma   90.00
#
_symmetry.space_group_name_H-M   'P 1'
#
loop_
_entity.id
_entity.type
_entity.pdbx_description
1 polymer ?
#
loop_
_entity_poly.entity_id
_entity_poly.type
_entity_poly.pdbx_seq_one_letter_code
_entity_poly.pdbx_strand_id
1 'polypeptide(L)'
;MSLLEEHKKMSDSLNDEQFNVYETVLKAIDSSEGGVFFVYGYGGTGKTFARKTLSAAIRSNVEIVLNVTSSGITSLLLPDGRTAHSRFKIPINQNENSTCNIKQGSALAELIVKCKLII
;
A
#
# COMPACT_ATOMS: atom_id res chain seq x y z
N MET A 1 -19.10 3.32 -10.98
CA MET A 1 -18.47 2.00 -10.77
C MET A 1 -18.02 1.96 -9.32
N SER A 2 -18.51 1.00 -8.55
CA SER A 2 -18.14 0.87 -7.13
C SER A 2 -16.72 0.30 -6.99
N LEU A 3 -16.06 0.54 -5.85
CA LEU A 3 -14.74 -0.05 -5.56
C LEU A 3 -14.76 -1.59 -5.65
N LEU A 4 -15.89 -2.21 -5.32
CA LEU A 4 -16.08 -3.66 -5.42
C LEU A 4 -16.12 -4.15 -6.87
N GLU A 5 -16.79 -3.42 -7.77
CA GLU A 5 -16.80 -3.75 -9.20
C GLU A 5 -15.41 -3.57 -9.83
N GLU A 6 -14.70 -2.50 -9.45
CA GLU A 6 -13.34 -2.25 -9.92
C GLU A 6 -12.36 -3.33 -9.44
N HIS A 7 -12.44 -3.69 -8.15
CA HIS A 7 -11.69 -4.79 -7.57
C HIS A 7 -11.93 -6.11 -8.31
N LYS A 8 -13.18 -6.53 -8.48
CA LYS A 8 -13.53 -7.77 -9.20
C LYS A 8 -12.93 -7.80 -10.61
N LYS A 9 -13.11 -6.71 -11.37
CA LYS A 9 -12.56 -6.62 -12.72
C LYS A 9 -11.03 -6.78 -12.74
N MET A 10 -10.34 -6.17 -11.78
CA MET A 10 -8.88 -6.24 -11.69
C MET A 10 -8.39 -7.60 -11.21
N SER A 11 -9.06 -8.23 -10.24
CA SER A 11 -8.69 -9.56 -9.74
C SER A 11 -8.82 -10.61 -10.85
N ASP A 12 -9.88 -10.53 -11.66
CA ASP A 12 -10.13 -11.45 -12.76
C ASP A 12 -9.11 -11.31 -13.92
N SER A 13 -8.35 -10.20 -13.93
CA SER A 13 -7.36 -9.88 -14.97
C SER A 13 -5.92 -10.14 -14.54
N LEU A 14 -5.68 -10.69 -13.34
CA LEU A 14 -4.35 -11.03 -12.86
C LEU A 14 -3.79 -12.25 -13.63
N ASN A 15 -2.50 -12.21 -13.97
CA ASN A 15 -1.81 -13.42 -14.40
C ASN A 15 -1.40 -14.28 -13.18
N ASP A 16 -0.94 -15.50 -13.42
CA ASP A 16 -0.63 -16.47 -12.36
C ASP A 16 0.37 -15.95 -11.31
N GLU A 17 1.42 -15.26 -11.76
CA GLU A 17 2.45 -14.71 -10.85
C GLU A 17 1.90 -13.56 -9.99
N GLN A 18 1.12 -12.67 -10.60
CA GLN A 18 0.49 -11.55 -9.89
C GLN A 18 -0.61 -12.05 -8.94
N PHE A 19 -1.36 -13.08 -9.33
CA PHE A 19 -2.36 -13.74 -8.51
C PHE A 19 -1.72 -14.37 -7.27
N ASN A 20 -0.58 -15.04 -7.43
CA ASN A 20 0.15 -15.62 -6.30
C ASN A 20 0.60 -14.54 -5.29
N VAL A 21 1.12 -13.41 -5.77
CA VAL A 21 1.44 -12.26 -4.91
C VAL A 21 0.18 -11.73 -4.20
N TYR A 22 -0.90 -11.58 -4.95
CA TYR A 22 -2.18 -11.06 -4.46
C TYR A 22 -2.76 -11.95 -3.35
N GLU A 23 -2.86 -13.26 -3.57
CA GLU A 23 -3.35 -14.22 -2.57
C GLU A 23 -2.43 -14.26 -1.34
N THR A 24 -1.11 -14.31 -1.55
CA THR A 24 -0.15 -14.38 -0.44
C THR A 24 -0.30 -13.20 0.52
N VAL A 25 -0.41 -11.98 -0.04
CA VAL A 25 -0.55 -10.76 0.77
C VAL A 25 -1.93 -10.70 1.43
N LEU A 26 -3.02 -11.01 0.71
CA LEU A 26 -4.36 -11.00 1.31
C LEU A 26 -4.49 -12.02 2.43
N LYS A 27 -3.97 -13.23 2.25
CA LYS A 27 -4.00 -14.26 3.27
C LYS A 27 -3.32 -13.79 4.56
N ALA A 28 -2.17 -13.12 4.46
CA ALA A 28 -1.45 -12.58 5.62
C ALA A 28 -2.20 -11.44 6.33
N ILE A 29 -3.00 -10.67 5.58
CA ILE A 29 -3.88 -9.62 6.14
C ILE A 29 -5.07 -10.27 6.85
N ASP A 30 -5.74 -11.22 6.20
CA ASP A 30 -6.93 -11.91 6.71
C ASP A 30 -6.61 -12.76 7.94
N SER A 31 -5.45 -13.43 7.95
CA SER A 31 -4.95 -14.17 9.11
C SER A 31 -4.46 -13.28 10.25
N SER A 32 -4.35 -11.96 10.02
CA SER A 32 -3.73 -10.99 10.94
C SER A 32 -2.28 -11.34 11.35
N GLU A 33 -1.60 -12.17 10.58
CA GLU A 33 -0.18 -12.49 10.78
C GLU A 33 0.72 -11.31 10.39
N GLY A 34 0.25 -10.47 9.45
CA GLY A 34 1.02 -9.37 8.90
C GLY A 34 2.25 -9.83 8.12
N GLY A 35 3.17 -8.91 7.83
CA GLY A 35 4.44 -9.26 7.17
C GLY A 35 5.03 -8.12 6.36
N VAL A 36 6.28 -8.34 5.92
CA VAL A 36 6.97 -7.45 4.97
C VAL A 36 7.26 -8.25 3.71
N PHE A 37 6.72 -7.79 2.59
CA PHE A 37 6.81 -8.47 1.30
C PHE A 37 7.60 -7.62 0.31
N PHE A 38 8.54 -8.24 -0.41
CA PHE A 38 9.26 -7.60 -1.50
C PHE A 38 8.83 -8.22 -2.83
N VAL A 39 8.01 -7.50 -3.59
CA VAL A 39 7.55 -7.92 -4.92
C VAL A 39 8.57 -7.50 -5.97
N TYR A 40 9.31 -8.48 -6.49
CA TYR A 40 10.32 -8.28 -7.53
C TYR A 40 9.81 -8.74 -8.90
N GLY A 41 10.33 -8.13 -9.96
CA GLY A 41 10.03 -8.52 -11.34
C GLY A 41 10.60 -7.53 -12.34
N TYR A 42 10.86 -7.97 -13.58
CA TYR A 42 11.41 -7.12 -14.65
C TYR A 42 10.47 -5.98 -15.06
N GLY A 43 10.96 -5.03 -15.86
CA GLY A 43 10.10 -4.01 -16.47
C GLY A 43 8.95 -4.65 -17.25
N GLY A 44 7.76 -4.04 -17.21
CA GLY A 44 6.59 -4.54 -17.94
C GLY A 44 5.82 -5.71 -17.29
N THR A 45 6.31 -6.31 -16.20
CA THR A 45 5.65 -7.44 -15.50
C THR A 45 4.35 -7.11 -14.75
N GLY A 46 3.87 -5.86 -14.83
CA GLY A 46 2.60 -5.47 -14.21
C GLY A 46 2.62 -5.38 -12.67
N LYS A 47 3.78 -5.24 -12.01
CA LYS A 47 3.87 -5.00 -10.55
C LYS A 47 2.92 -3.91 -10.07
N THR A 48 2.85 -2.79 -10.80
CA THR A 48 1.93 -1.68 -10.48
C THR A 48 0.47 -2.11 -10.53
N PHE A 49 0.10 -3.02 -11.44
CA PHE A 49 -1.24 -3.56 -11.53
C PHE A 49 -1.56 -4.41 -10.30
N ALA A 50 -0.68 -5.35 -9.92
CA ALA A 50 -0.84 -6.16 -8.71
C ALA A 50 -1.02 -5.30 -7.44
N ARG A 51 -0.21 -4.24 -7.29
CA ARG A 51 -0.33 -3.28 -6.17
C ARG A 51 -1.67 -2.55 -6.16
N LYS A 52 -2.16 -2.12 -7.32
CA LYS A 52 -3.47 -1.48 -7.47
C LYS A 52 -4.61 -2.44 -7.12
N THR A 53 -4.52 -3.70 -7.57
CA THR A 53 -5.51 -4.74 -7.27
C THR A 53 -5.60 -5.02 -5.77
N LEU A 54 -4.46 -5.13 -5.08
CA LEU A 54 -4.41 -5.25 -3.61
C LEU A 54 -5.05 -4.03 -2.92
N SER A 55 -4.70 -2.82 -3.36
CA SER A 55 -5.29 -1.60 -2.78
C SER A 55 -6.80 -1.55 -2.98
N ALA A 56 -7.31 -2.01 -4.12
CA ALA A 56 -8.75 -2.02 -4.40
C ALA A 56 -9.49 -3.10 -3.59
N ALA A 57 -8.90 -4.28 -3.42
CA ALA A 57 -9.48 -5.37 -2.62
C ALA A 57 -9.69 -4.94 -1.16
N ILE A 58 -8.72 -4.26 -0.56
CA ILE A 58 -8.81 -3.81 0.83
C ILE A 58 -9.77 -2.62 0.96
N ARG A 59 -9.69 -1.66 0.03
CA ARG A 59 -10.58 -0.49 0.04
C ARG A 59 -12.04 -0.85 -0.28
N SER A 60 -12.31 -1.89 -1.05
CA SER A 60 -13.68 -2.38 -1.31
C SER A 60 -14.33 -2.95 -0.04
N ASN A 61 -13.53 -3.42 0.91
CA ASN A 61 -13.94 -3.82 2.27
C ASN A 61 -14.02 -2.65 3.26
N VAL A 62 -13.92 -1.40 2.79
CA VAL A 62 -13.94 -0.17 3.62
C VAL A 62 -12.76 -0.10 4.60
N GLU A 63 -11.67 -0.81 4.30
CA GLU A 63 -10.45 -0.80 5.09
C GLU A 63 -9.42 0.21 4.55
N ILE A 64 -8.43 0.54 5.39
CA ILE A 64 -7.49 1.63 5.14
C ILE A 64 -6.21 1.08 4.48
N VAL A 65 -5.88 1.66 3.32
CA VAL A 65 -4.60 1.43 2.61
C VAL A 65 -3.83 2.74 2.49
N LEU A 66 -2.58 2.74 2.96
CA LEU A 66 -1.65 3.85 2.78
C LEU A 66 -0.78 3.64 1.54
N ASN A 67 -1.18 4.28 0.45
CA ASN A 67 -0.38 4.35 -0.77
C ASN A 67 0.77 5.34 -0.61
N VAL A 68 2.00 4.83 -0.62
CA VAL A 68 3.24 5.54 -0.35
C VAL A 68 4.23 5.29 -1.48
N THR A 69 4.97 6.33 -1.85
CA THR A 69 6.08 6.20 -2.81
C THR A 69 7.31 6.96 -2.33
N SER A 70 8.46 6.70 -2.93
CA SER A 70 9.69 7.44 -2.66
C SER A 70 9.68 8.85 -3.26
N SER A 71 9.08 9.03 -4.45
CA SER A 71 9.14 10.28 -5.23
C SER A 71 7.79 11.00 -5.31
N GLY A 72 7.82 12.34 -5.26
CA GLY A 72 6.61 13.16 -5.37
C GLY A 72 5.88 13.05 -6.72
N ILE A 73 6.61 12.77 -7.80
CA ILE A 73 5.98 12.59 -9.12
C ILE A 73 5.19 11.29 -9.16
N THR A 74 5.74 10.22 -8.59
CA THR A 74 5.05 8.92 -8.56
C THR A 74 3.86 8.91 -7.61
N SER A 75 3.79 9.82 -6.62
CA SER A 75 2.63 9.87 -5.71
C SER A 75 1.37 10.31 -6.43
N LEU A 76 1.51 11.07 -7.53
CA LEU A 76 0.41 11.50 -8.37
C LEU A 76 -0.26 10.33 -9.13
N LEU A 77 0.45 9.21 -9.29
CA LEU A 77 -0.05 8.03 -9.99
C LEU A 77 -0.80 7.06 -9.06
N LEU A 78 -0.78 7.33 -7.75
CA LEU A 78 -1.41 6.51 -6.73
C LEU A 78 -2.62 7.25 -6.14
N PRO A 79 -3.77 6.59 -5.94
CA PRO A 79 -4.91 7.19 -5.26
C PRO A 79 -4.54 7.60 -3.83
N ASP A 80 -4.73 8.88 -3.50
CA ASP A 80 -4.31 9.47 -2.22
C ASP A 80 -2.81 9.29 -1.91
N GLY A 81 -2.02 9.11 -2.98
CA GLY A 81 -0.60 8.84 -2.91
C GLY A 81 0.12 9.96 -2.19
N ARG A 82 1.03 9.58 -1.29
CA ARG A 82 1.96 10.51 -0.65
C ARG A 82 3.37 9.96 -0.71
N THR A 83 4.35 10.83 -0.62
CA THR A 83 5.73 10.36 -0.43
C THR A 83 5.90 9.77 0.97
N ALA A 84 6.84 8.84 1.16
CA ALA A 84 7.16 8.30 2.48
C ALA A 84 7.50 9.41 3.47
N HIS A 85 8.28 10.39 3.02
CA HIS A 85 8.62 11.60 3.79
C HIS A 85 7.39 12.33 4.31
N SER A 86 6.41 12.60 3.44
CA SER A 86 5.22 13.35 3.83
C SER A 86 4.21 12.51 4.62
N ARG A 87 4.08 11.21 4.31
CA ARG A 87 3.16 10.29 5.01
C ARG A 87 3.62 9.99 6.42
N PHE A 88 4.91 9.70 6.60
CA PHE A 88 5.46 9.27 7.90
C PHE A 88 6.23 10.37 8.63
N LYS A 89 6.23 11.61 8.10
CA LYS A 89 6.97 12.74 8.70
C LYS A 89 8.46 12.43 8.88
N ILE A 90 9.05 11.77 7.88
CA ILE A 90 10.48 11.46 7.86
C ILE A 90 11.24 12.77 7.58
N PRO A 91 12.23 13.15 8.42
CA PRO A 91 13.08 14.29 8.16
C PRO A 91 13.80 14.18 6.80
N ILE A 92 14.01 15.31 6.12
CA ILE A 92 14.79 15.33 4.86
C ILE A 92 16.27 15.15 5.17
N ASN A 93 16.77 15.86 6.17
CA ASN A 93 18.14 15.71 6.67
C ASN A 93 18.13 14.66 7.78
N GLN A 94 18.48 13.43 7.42
CA GLN A 94 18.48 12.29 8.34
C GLN A 94 19.89 12.04 8.88
N ASN A 95 19.96 11.65 10.15
CA ASN A 95 21.14 11.14 10.82
C ASN A 95 20.76 9.88 11.62
N GLU A 96 21.71 9.25 12.28
CA GLU A 96 21.52 8.00 13.03
C GLU A 96 20.47 8.11 14.16
N ASN A 97 20.19 9.33 14.63
CA ASN A 97 19.24 9.61 15.70
C ASN A 97 17.89 10.15 15.18
N SER A 98 17.70 10.19 13.86
CA SER A 98 16.49 10.73 13.25
C SER A 98 15.33 9.76 13.41
N THR A 99 14.19 10.30 13.82
CA THR A 99 12.95 9.54 13.99
C THR A 99 11.82 10.19 13.20
N CYS A 100 10.76 9.42 12.94
CA CYS A 100 9.54 9.93 12.32
C CYS A 100 8.83 10.87 13.32
N ASN A 101 8.60 12.13 12.94
CA ASN A 101 7.98 13.12 13.83
C ASN A 101 6.45 12.96 13.86
N ILE A 102 5.98 11.83 14.39
CA ILE A 102 4.57 11.48 14.55
C ILE A 102 4.23 11.49 16.03
N LYS A 103 3.43 12.47 16.47
CA LYS A 103 2.99 12.59 17.85
C LYS A 103 2.04 11.43 18.20
N GLN A 104 2.24 10.81 19.36
CA GLN A 104 1.31 9.82 19.92
C GLN A 104 -0.08 10.43 20.09
N GLY A 105 -1.12 9.65 19.77
CA GLY A 105 -2.51 10.12 19.81
C GLY A 105 -2.86 11.18 18.75
N SER A 106 -1.97 11.46 17.79
CA SER A 106 -2.34 12.28 16.63
C SER A 106 -3.21 11.48 15.66
N ALA A 107 -4.02 12.18 14.87
CA ALA A 107 -4.82 11.56 13.81
C ALA A 107 -3.99 10.73 12.83
N LEU A 108 -2.72 11.11 12.57
CA LEU A 108 -1.82 10.33 11.74
C LEU A 108 -1.39 9.02 12.41
N ALA A 109 -1.10 9.05 13.71
CA ALA A 109 -0.79 7.83 14.46
C ALA A 109 -1.98 6.86 14.45
N GLU A 110 -3.19 7.36 14.69
CA GLU A 110 -4.42 6.54 14.62
C GLU A 110 -4.66 5.97 13.22
N LEU A 111 -4.40 6.76 12.18
CA LEU A 111 -4.50 6.32 10.79
C LEU A 111 -3.54 5.17 10.50
N ILE A 112 -2.29 5.26 10.97
CA ILE A 112 -1.28 4.20 10.77
C ILE A 112 -1.66 2.95 11.54
N VAL A 113 -2.15 3.08 12.78
CA VAL A 113 -2.60 1.94 13.61
C VAL A 113 -3.78 1.21 12.98
N LYS A 114 -4.71 1.92 12.34
CA LYS A 114 -5.88 1.33 11.65
C LYS A 114 -5.58 0.81 10.24
N CYS A 115 -4.40 1.11 9.71
CA CYS A 115 -4.03 0.73 8.35
C CYS A 115 -3.86 -0.79 8.23
N LYS A 116 -4.42 -1.37 7.16
CA LYS A 116 -4.27 -2.80 6.84
C LYS A 116 -3.12 -3.08 5.88
N LEU A 117 -2.75 -2.11 5.05
CA LEU A 117 -1.67 -2.25 4.08
C LEU A 117 -0.96 -0.92 3.78
N ILE A 118 0.36 -0.95 3.78
CA ILE A 118 1.23 0.13 3.32
C ILE A 118 1.91 -0.35 2.04
N ILE A 119 1.77 0.39 0.92
CA ILE A 119 2.24 -0.05 -0.40
C ILE A 119 2.75 1.09 -1.28
#